data_AF-A0A3N4J1R5-F1
#
_entry.id   AF-A0A3N4J1R5-F1
#
_cell.length_a   1.000
_cell.length_b   1.000
_cell.length_c   1.000
_cell.angle_alpha   90.00
_cell.angle_beta   90.00
_cell.angle_gamma   90.00
#
_symmetry.space_group_name_H-M   'P 1'
#
loop_
_entity.id
_entity.type
_entity.pdbx_description
1 polymer ?
#
loop_
_entity_poly.entity_id
_entity_poly.type
_entity_poly.pdbx_seq_one_letter_code
_entity_poly.pdbx_strand_id
1 'polypeptide(L)' 'LERYCIATTNKGELTGLIWSFINGTQRSFYQPGRETADQTLFYSSHKKQHTMKFQVIAILDGLIASISGPWEGRMGDWEM' A
#
# COMPACT_ATOMS: atom_id res chain seq x y z
N LEU A 1 23.46 -0.15 -9.26
CA LEU A 1 22.80 -1.27 -9.97
C LEU A 1 22.95 -2.59 -9.21
N GLU A 2 24.16 -3.02 -8.85
CA GLU A 2 24.37 -4.27 -8.10
C GLU A 2 23.58 -4.37 -6.78
N ARG A 3 23.63 -3.33 -5.93
CA ARG A 3 22.82 -3.25 -4.70
C ARG A 3 21.32 -3.35 -4.95
N TYR A 4 20.87 -2.87 -6.12
CA TYR A 4 19.48 -2.95 -6.55
C TYR A 4 19.12 -4.40 -6.84
N CYS A 5 19.88 -5.06 -7.72
CA CYS A 5 19.65 -6.46 -8.07
C CYS A 5 19.66 -7.37 -6.82
N ILE A 6 20.63 -7.18 -5.91
CA ILE A 6 20.69 -7.93 -4.64
C ILE A 6 19.45 -7.71 -3.79
N ALA A 7 18.96 -6.47 -3.69
CA ALA A 7 17.79 -6.16 -2.88
C ALA A 7 16.49 -6.71 -3.51
N THR A 8 16.35 -6.75 -4.84
CA THR A 8 15.25 -7.45 -5.51
C THR A 8 15.31 -8.95 -5.24
N THR A 9 16.50 -9.54 -5.34
CA THR A 9 16.72 -10.96 -5.08
C THR A 9 16.44 -11.35 -3.64
N ASN A 10 16.83 -10.53 -2.67
CA ASN A 10 16.49 -10.75 -1.26
C ASN A 10 14.99 -10.66 -0.99
N LYS A 11 14.22 -9.91 -1.79
CA LYS A 11 12.76 -9.88 -1.73
C LYS A 11 12.09 -11.06 -2.45
N GLY A 12 12.87 -11.98 -3.01
CA GLY A 12 12.39 -13.21 -3.64
C GLY A 12 12.39 -13.18 -5.15
N GLU A 13 12.99 -12.19 -5.80
CA GLU A 13 13.11 -12.21 -7.26
C GLU A 13 14.39 -12.86 -7.77
N LEU A 14 14.24 -14.01 -8.42
CA LEU A 14 15.35 -14.81 -8.91
C LEU A 14 15.58 -14.66 -10.42
N THR A 15 14.69 -13.97 -11.13
CA THR A 15 14.71 -13.87 -12.60
C THR A 15 15.58 -12.75 -13.16
N GLY A 16 15.92 -11.72 -12.37
CA GLY A 16 16.60 -10.51 -12.83
C GLY A 16 15.76 -9.61 -13.75
N LEU A 17 14.47 -9.90 -13.91
CA LEU A 17 13.53 -9.21 -14.82
C LEU A 17 12.57 -8.28 -14.08
N ILE A 18 12.27 -8.57 -12.82
CA ILE A 18 11.41 -7.73 -12.00
C ILE A 18 12.25 -6.60 -11.43
N TRP A 19 11.82 -5.38 -11.73
CA TRP A 19 12.51 -4.19 -11.28
C TRP A 19 11.82 -3.54 -10.09
N SER A 20 10.55 -3.84 -9.76
CA SER A 20 9.87 -3.24 -8.61
C SER A 20 8.73 -4.12 -8.09
N PHE A 21 8.23 -3.81 -6.89
CA PHE A 21 7.11 -4.53 -6.27
C PHE A 21 5.95 -3.57 -6.03
N ILE A 22 4.74 -4.05 -6.34
CA ILE A 22 3.49 -3.39 -5.95
C ILE A 22 3.18 -3.78 -4.51
N ASN A 23 2.93 -2.79 -3.65
CA ASN A 23 2.55 -3.02 -2.26
C ASN A 23 1.26 -2.27 -1.90
N GLY A 24 0.33 -2.98 -1.28
CA GLY A 24 -0.81 -2.38 -0.61
C GLY A 24 -0.36 -1.70 0.68
N THR A 25 -0.53 -0.38 0.76
CA THR A 25 -0.19 0.43 1.92
C THR A 25 -1.44 1.02 2.54
N GLN A 26 -1.63 0.79 3.84
CA GLN A 26 -2.71 1.39 4.62
C GLN A 26 -2.20 2.61 5.37
N ARG A 27 -2.91 3.74 5.24
CA ARG A 27 -2.62 4.98 5.97
C ARG A 27 -3.74 5.30 6.94
N SER A 28 -3.43 5.20 8.22
CA SER A 28 -4.38 5.50 9.29
C SER A 28 -4.61 6.99 9.46
N PHE A 29 -5.81 7.36 9.88
CA PHE A 29 -6.20 8.72 10.16
C PHE A 29 -7.22 8.78 11.32
N TYR A 30 -7.49 9.99 11.83
CA TYR A 30 -8.46 10.19 12.91
C TYR A 30 -9.87 9.82 12.46
N GLN A 31 -10.71 9.36 13.39
CA GLN A 31 -12.10 9.03 13.11
C GLN A 31 -12.80 10.26 12.49
N PRO A 32 -13.36 10.14 11.27
CA PRO A 32 -14.07 11.24 10.66
C PRO A 32 -15.40 11.48 11.39
N GLY A 33 -15.83 12.74 11.47
CA GLY A 33 -17.18 13.08 11.93
C GLY A 33 -18.24 12.40 11.05
N ARG A 34 -19.40 12.05 11.63
CA ARG A 34 -20.48 11.37 10.88
C ARG A 34 -21.05 12.25 9.77
N GLU A 35 -20.96 13.57 9.95
CA GLU A 35 -21.29 14.60 8.99
C GLU A 35 -20.27 14.73 7.84
N THR A 36 -19.05 14.22 8.02
CA THR A 36 -17.96 14.33 7.03
C THR A 36 -17.88 13.11 6.13
N ALA A 37 -18.02 11.91 6.68
CA ALA A 37 -17.91 10.67 5.92
C ALA A 37 -18.57 9.48 6.64
N ASP A 38 -18.97 8.46 5.86
CA ASP A 38 -19.40 7.18 6.43
C ASP A 38 -18.19 6.45 7.04
N GLN A 39 -18.20 6.36 8.37
CA GLN A 39 -17.16 5.74 9.17
C GLN A 39 -16.93 4.26 8.82
N THR A 40 -17.96 3.56 8.34
CA THR A 40 -17.90 2.12 8.03
C THR A 40 -17.06 1.83 6.79
N LEU A 41 -16.95 2.78 5.85
CA LEU A 41 -16.14 2.67 4.64
C LEU A 41 -14.65 2.66 4.96
N PHE A 42 -14.26 3.47 5.94
CA PHE A 42 -12.85 3.69 6.28
C PHE A 42 -12.37 2.84 7.46
N TYR A 43 -13.27 2.22 8.22
CA TYR A 43 -12.88 1.38 9.34
C TYR A 43 -12.37 0.03 8.87
N SER A 44 -11.09 -0.25 9.10
CA SER A 44 -10.50 -1.57 8.84
C SER A 44 -10.71 -2.49 10.03
N SER A 45 -11.51 -3.54 9.87
CA SER A 45 -11.71 -4.57 10.90
C SER A 45 -10.41 -5.30 11.27
N HIS A 46 -9.51 -5.48 10.30
CA HIS A 46 -8.23 -6.15 10.52
C HIS A 46 -7.27 -5.30 11.36
N LYS A 47 -7.18 -3.99 11.10
CA LYS A 47 -6.31 -3.07 11.86
C LYS A 47 -6.99 -2.38 13.04
N LYS A 48 -8.31 -2.54 13.18
CA LYS A 48 -9.18 -1.91 14.19
C LYS A 48 -9.04 -0.39 14.25
N GLN A 49 -8.90 0.26 13.10
CA GLN A 49 -8.72 1.71 12.99
C GLN A 49 -9.21 2.24 11.64
N HIS A 50 -9.45 3.55 11.57
CA HIS A 50 -9.80 4.23 10.32
C HIS A 50 -8.56 4.38 9.44
N THR A 51 -8.66 3.91 8.20
CA THR A 51 -7.55 3.87 7.26
C THR A 51 -8.02 4.12 5.83
N MET A 52 -7.14 4.69 5.02
CA MET A 52 -7.26 4.71 3.57
C MET A 52 -6.21 3.78 3.00
N LYS A 53 -6.56 3.09 1.93
CA LYS A 53 -5.62 2.19 1.25
C LYS A 53 -5.06 2.84 -0.01
N PHE A 54 -3.82 2.48 -0.31
CA PHE A 54 -3.06 2.91 -1.49
C PHE A 54 -2.30 1.72 -2.05
N GLN A 55 -2.06 1.71 -3.34
CA GLN A 55 -1.16 0.78 -4.00
C GLN A 55 0.06 1.58 -4.43
N VAL A 56 1.22 1.11 -4.02
CA VAL A 56 2.46 1.86 -4.17
C VAL A 56 3.47 0.98 -4.91
N ILE A 57 4.11 1.55 -5.91
CA ILE A 57 5.31 0.95 -6.51
C ILE A 57 6.51 1.54 -5.79
N ALA A 58 7.13 0.73 -4.94
CA ALA A 58 8.34 1.12 -4.24
C ALA A 58 9.58 0.70 -5.04
N ILE A 59 10.50 1.65 -5.21
CA ILE A 59 11.86 1.42 -5.72
C ILE A 59 12.73 1.01 -4.52
N LEU A 60 13.81 0.26 -4.79
CA LEU A 60 14.64 -0.35 -3.74
C LEU A 60 15.51 0.63 -2.93
N ASP A 61 15.60 1.89 -3.36
CA ASP A 61 16.16 2.97 -2.55
C ASP A 61 15.16 3.52 -1.51
N GLY A 62 13.94 2.96 -1.49
CA GLY A 62 12.86 3.38 -0.60
C GLY A 62 11.99 4.50 -1.19
N LEU A 63 12.29 4.97 -2.40
CA LEU A 63 11.45 5.95 -3.08
C LEU A 63 10.16 5.32 -3.61
N ILE A 64 9.11 6.13 -3.65
CA ILE A 64 7.84 5.77 -4.26
C ILE A 64 7.89 6.22 -5.72
N ALA A 65 7.89 5.25 -6.65
CA ALA A 65 7.83 5.53 -8.09
C ALA A 65 6.44 6.02 -8.51
N SER A 66 5.42 5.40 -7.92
CA SER A 66 4.03 5.64 -8.27
C SER A 66 3.12 5.29 -7.10
N ILE A 67 2.02 6.03 -6.98
CA ILE A 67 0.97 5.82 -6.00
C ILE A 67 -0.38 5.85 -6.70
N SER A 68 -1.22 4.88 -6.39
CA SER A 68 -2.61 4.80 -6.82
C SER A 68 -3.52 4.78 -5.58
N GLY A 69 -4.74 5.27 -5.73
CA GLY A 69 -5.72 5.49 -4.64
C GLY A 69 -6.15 6.96 -4.50
N PRO A 70 -6.79 7.36 -3.39
CA PRO A 70 -7.13 6.56 -2.20
C PRO A 70 -8.35 5.64 -2.42
N TRP A 71 -8.31 4.46 -1.79
CA TRP A 71 -9.47 3.55 -1.68
C TRP A 71 -9.97 3.41 -0.24
N GLU A 72 -11.21 2.95 -0.12
CA GLU A 72 -11.87 2.65 1.14
C GLU A 72 -11.06 1.64 1.98
N GLY A 73 -10.86 1.94 3.26
CA GLY A 73 -10.09 1.11 4.18
C GLY A 73 -10.63 -0.30 4.39
N ARG A 74 -11.91 -0.54 4.11
CA ARG A 74 -12.54 -1.86 4.21
C ARG A 74 -12.25 -2.81 3.04
N MET A 75 -11.96 -2.27 1.84
CA MET A 75 -11.81 -3.08 0.63
C MET A 75 -10.66 -4.07 0.77
N GLY A 76 -10.79 -5.28 0.23
CA GLY A 76 -9.69 -6.25 0.18
C GLY A 76 -8.55 -5.75 -0.70
N ASP A 77 -7.34 -6.28 -0.53
CA ASP A 77 -6.20 -5.88 -1.38
C ASP A 77 -6.39 -6.25 -2.86
N TRP A 78 -7.23 -7.26 -3.12
CA TRP A 78 -7.63 -7.70 -4.46
C TRP A 78 -8.72 -6.84 -5.11
N GLU A 79 -9.40 -6.00 -4.32
CA GLU A 79 -10.50 -5.15 -4.77
C GLU A 79 -10.06 -3.71 -5.05
N MET A 80 -8.76 -3.43 -4.87
CA MET A 80 -8.15 -2.12 -5.12
C MET A 80 -7.66 -1.97 -6.56
#